data_AF-A0A8C5QVS0-F1
#
_entry.id   AF-A0A8C5QVS0-F1
#
_cell.length_a   1.000
_cell.length_b   1.000
_cell.length_c   1.000
_cell.angle_alpha   90.00
_cell.angle_beta   90.00
_cell.angle_gamma   90.00
#
_symmetry.space_group_name_H-M   'P 1'
#
loop_
_entity.id
_entity.type
_entity.pdbx_description
1 polymer ?
#
loop_
_entity_poly.entity_id
_entity_poly.type
_entity_poly.pdbx_seq_one_letter_code
_entity_poly.pdbx_strand_id
1 'polypeptide(L)'
;MNCNLNVNGFLFPIAIMKIISIIPLLILAPGFESLHCYLFAKSGHGLAPSAMIIYGQLCATFSLLVAGIYEIHRKNFPLVDQTLSGKVLQVSSMSAFHLAPQYALLGLAEALVIPSCSVITFRFAPSQIRGISMNFLTLFNAAGCFIGAIMVEVAFLASEGDWYPGLLVFGHLERFFFFLSSMMLLNTLGFWRICRRYVDLDRDTEQASRGGLLEEKLLLHERSLKFYESIFEWSSHFSPMETSV
;
A
#
# COMPACT_ATOMS: atom_id res chain seq x y z
N MET A 1 24.35 3.68 1.43
CA MET A 1 25.25 2.90 0.56
C MET A 1 26.21 3.85 -0.13
N ASN A 2 27.51 3.65 0.04
CA ASN A 2 28.56 4.44 -0.61
C ASN A 2 29.00 3.70 -1.89
N CYS A 3 28.63 4.21 -3.05
CA CYS A 3 29.04 3.71 -4.37
C CYS A 3 30.05 4.65 -5.02
N ASN A 4 30.91 4.12 -5.91
CA ASN A 4 31.96 4.92 -6.54
C ASN A 4 31.36 6.03 -7.43
N LEU A 5 31.62 7.29 -7.05
CA LEU A 5 31.09 8.48 -7.75
C LEU A 5 31.99 9.01 -8.88
N ASN A 6 33.06 8.29 -9.24
CA ASN A 6 33.99 8.72 -10.29
C ASN A 6 33.57 8.12 -11.63
N VAL A 7 33.04 8.96 -12.53
CA VAL A 7 32.79 8.60 -13.92
C VAL A 7 33.64 9.54 -14.80
N ASN A 8 34.65 9.00 -15.46
CA ASN A 8 35.55 9.73 -16.38
C ASN A 8 36.21 11.00 -15.79
N GLY A 9 36.65 10.97 -14.53
CA GLY A 9 37.40 12.07 -13.91
C GLY A 9 36.55 13.19 -13.31
N PHE A 10 35.21 13.09 -13.39
CA PHE A 10 34.29 13.98 -12.68
C PHE A 10 33.79 13.31 -11.40
N LEU A 11 34.05 13.95 -10.27
CA LEU A 11 33.55 13.56 -8.95
C LEU A 11 32.11 14.07 -8.79
N PHE A 12 31.13 13.17 -8.83
CA PHE A 12 29.77 13.57 -8.54
C PHE A 12 29.58 13.80 -7.02
N PRO A 13 28.84 14.85 -6.60
CA PRO A 13 28.39 14.98 -5.23
C PRO A 13 27.40 13.85 -4.88
N ILE A 14 27.38 13.43 -3.62
CA ILE A 14 26.45 12.41 -3.09
C ILE A 14 24.97 12.79 -3.37
N ALA A 15 24.68 14.09 -3.50
CA ALA A 15 23.35 14.59 -3.89
C ALA A 15 22.93 14.22 -5.32
N ILE A 16 23.87 14.10 -6.28
CA ILE A 16 23.56 13.71 -7.66
C ILE A 16 23.20 12.22 -7.75
N MET A 17 23.70 11.37 -6.85
CA MET A 17 23.24 9.98 -6.72
C MET A 17 21.75 9.91 -6.36
N LYS A 18 21.27 10.80 -5.48
CA LYS A 18 19.83 10.92 -5.20
C LYS A 18 19.05 11.34 -6.45
N ILE A 19 19.53 12.33 -7.19
CA ILE A 19 18.84 12.82 -8.41
C ILE A 19 18.81 11.77 -9.52
N ILE A 20 19.93 11.08 -9.78
CA ILE A 20 20.02 9.97 -10.74
C ILE A 20 19.14 8.79 -10.32
N SER A 21 18.89 8.60 -9.03
CA SER A 21 17.95 7.59 -8.54
C SER A 21 16.49 8.05 -8.65
N ILE A 22 16.24 9.36 -8.51
CA ILE A 22 14.91 9.98 -8.59
C ILE A 22 14.42 10.11 -10.05
N ILE A 23 15.29 10.28 -11.04
CA ILE A 23 14.86 10.46 -12.44
C ILE A 23 14.19 9.20 -13.02
N PRO A 24 14.77 7.99 -12.92
CA PRO A 24 14.10 6.76 -13.29
C PRO A 24 12.83 6.55 -12.48
N LEU A 25 12.84 6.88 -11.18
CA LEU A 25 11.66 6.85 -10.31
C LEU A 25 10.51 7.70 -10.87
N LEU A 26 10.82 8.94 -11.29
CA LEU A 26 9.86 9.91 -11.81
C LEU A 26 9.28 9.51 -13.17
N ILE A 27 9.99 8.68 -13.93
CA ILE A 27 9.56 8.18 -15.25
C ILE A 27 8.83 6.84 -15.10
N LEU A 28 9.30 5.96 -14.21
CA LEU A 28 8.71 4.66 -13.98
C LEU A 28 7.39 4.76 -13.21
N ALA A 29 7.25 5.73 -12.29
CA ALA A 29 6.00 5.96 -11.57
C ALA A 29 4.80 6.24 -12.50
N PRO A 30 4.85 7.23 -13.44
CA PRO A 30 3.75 7.44 -14.40
C PRO A 30 3.65 6.31 -15.43
N GLY A 31 4.76 5.65 -15.78
CA GLY A 31 4.76 4.48 -16.65
C GLY A 31 4.00 3.29 -16.05
N PHE A 32 4.20 3.03 -14.75
CA PHE A 32 3.50 2.00 -14.02
C PHE A 32 2.06 2.38 -13.73
N GLU A 33 1.74 3.62 -13.36
CA GLU A 33 0.33 4.04 -13.22
C GLU A 33 -0.42 3.89 -14.55
N SER A 34 0.23 4.23 -15.67
CA SER A 34 -0.34 4.03 -17.00
C SER A 34 -0.54 2.55 -17.33
N LEU A 35 0.44 1.70 -17.00
CA LEU A 35 0.34 0.26 -17.18
C LEU A 35 -0.75 -0.36 -16.28
N HIS A 36 -0.86 0.10 -15.04
CA HIS A 36 -1.91 -0.29 -14.10
C HIS A 36 -3.26 0.12 -14.69
N CYS A 37 -3.50 1.40 -14.96
CA CYS A 37 -4.73 1.90 -15.55
C CYS A 37 -5.09 1.16 -16.85
N TYR A 38 -4.12 0.82 -17.69
CA TYR A 38 -4.31 0.04 -18.90
C TYR A 38 -4.74 -1.42 -18.63
N LEU A 39 -4.05 -2.12 -17.71
CA LEU A 39 -4.41 -3.48 -17.29
C LEU A 39 -5.78 -3.52 -16.59
N PHE A 40 -6.12 -2.46 -15.84
CA PHE A 40 -7.37 -2.34 -15.09
C PHE A 40 -8.56 -1.95 -15.96
N ALA A 41 -8.38 -1.06 -16.94
CA ALA A 41 -9.41 -0.71 -17.91
C ALA A 41 -9.87 -1.95 -18.73
N LYS A 42 -9.00 -2.95 -18.88
CA LYS A 42 -9.27 -4.16 -19.64
C LYS A 42 -10.07 -5.24 -18.87
N SER A 43 -10.11 -5.18 -17.53
CA SER A 43 -10.64 -6.29 -16.69
C SER A 43 -12.07 -6.06 -16.15
N GLY A 44 -12.68 -4.89 -16.35
CA GLY A 44 -14.09 -4.60 -16.01
C GLY A 44 -14.45 -4.59 -14.52
N HIS A 45 -13.63 -5.21 -13.67
CA HIS A 45 -13.71 -5.21 -12.22
C HIS A 45 -12.48 -4.44 -11.71
N GLY A 46 -12.67 -3.20 -11.25
CA GLY A 46 -11.56 -2.43 -10.67
C GLY A 46 -10.95 -3.16 -9.47
N LEU A 47 -9.62 -3.15 -9.33
CA LEU A 47 -8.99 -3.70 -8.12
C LEU A 47 -9.51 -2.95 -6.91
N ALA A 48 -9.80 -3.68 -5.83
CA ALA A 48 -10.09 -3.06 -4.55
C ALA A 48 -8.88 -2.19 -4.13
N PRO A 49 -9.09 -0.93 -3.69
CA PRO A 49 -8.01 -0.08 -3.20
C PRO A 49 -7.15 -0.74 -2.10
N SER A 50 -7.75 -1.63 -1.30
CA SER A 50 -7.04 -2.43 -0.29
C SER A 50 -6.03 -3.41 -0.89
N ALA A 51 -6.33 -3.99 -2.06
CA ALA A 51 -5.41 -4.89 -2.75
C ALA A 51 -4.21 -4.13 -3.32
N MET A 52 -4.41 -2.91 -3.83
CA MET A 52 -3.32 -2.04 -4.30
C MET A 52 -2.33 -1.72 -3.16
N ILE A 53 -2.84 -1.46 -1.95
CA ILE A 53 -1.99 -1.28 -0.76
C ILE A 53 -1.15 -2.53 -0.48
N ILE A 54 -1.75 -3.72 -0.56
CA ILE A 54 -1.03 -4.98 -0.33
C ILE A 54 0.08 -5.17 -1.38
N TYR A 55 -0.21 -4.95 -2.66
CA TYR A 55 0.81 -5.03 -3.72
C TYR A 55 1.92 -4.00 -3.53
N GLY A 56 1.57 -2.78 -3.12
CA GLY A 56 2.54 -1.74 -2.79
C GLY A 56 3.47 -2.16 -1.65
N GLN A 57 2.94 -2.69 -0.54
CA GLN A 57 3.79 -3.11 0.58
C GLN A 57 4.61 -4.38 0.31
N LEU A 58 4.14 -5.28 -0.56
CA LEU A 58 4.99 -6.35 -1.08
C LEU A 58 6.14 -5.78 -1.91
N CYS A 59 5.88 -4.80 -2.78
CA CYS A 59 6.91 -4.14 -3.58
C CYS A 59 7.96 -3.44 -2.69
N ALA A 60 7.54 -2.75 -1.63
CA ALA A 60 8.44 -2.15 -0.64
C ALA A 60 9.27 -3.21 0.11
N THR A 61 8.66 -4.34 0.45
CA THR A 61 9.36 -5.47 1.08
C THR A 61 10.44 -6.04 0.17
N PHE A 62 10.14 -6.22 -1.12
CA PHE A 62 11.12 -6.66 -2.12
C PHE A 62 12.23 -5.64 -2.34
N SER A 63 11.91 -4.34 -2.33
CA SER A 63 12.92 -3.28 -2.40
C SER A 63 13.96 -3.41 -1.26
N LEU A 64 13.50 -3.65 -0.03
CA LEU A 64 14.38 -3.86 1.13
C LEU A 64 15.19 -5.17 1.04
N LEU A 65 14.61 -6.25 0.50
CA LEU A 65 15.36 -7.50 0.26
C LEU A 65 16.47 -7.28 -0.77
N VAL A 66 16.16 -6.61 -1.87
CA VAL A 66 17.11 -6.26 -2.92
C VAL A 66 18.23 -5.38 -2.36
N ALA A 67 17.91 -4.41 -1.50
CA ALA A 67 18.90 -3.59 -0.80
C ALA A 67 19.82 -4.43 0.10
N GLY A 68 19.28 -5.39 0.85
CA GLY A 68 20.05 -6.32 1.67
C GLY A 68 20.99 -7.22 0.86
N ILE A 69 20.51 -7.77 -0.26
CA ILE A 69 21.32 -8.58 -1.18
C ILE A 69 22.45 -7.75 -1.79
N TYR A 70 22.16 -6.51 -2.20
CA TYR A 70 23.19 -5.62 -2.74
C TYR A 70 24.22 -5.21 -1.69
N GLU A 71 23.84 -5.09 -0.42
CA GLU A 71 24.78 -4.85 0.66
C GLU A 71 25.72 -6.05 0.88
N ILE A 72 25.22 -7.28 0.79
CA ILE A 72 26.06 -8.49 0.78
C ILE A 72 26.99 -8.47 -0.45
N HIS A 73 26.45 -8.15 -1.63
CA HIS A 73 27.23 -8.11 -2.86
C HIS A 73 28.33 -7.05 -2.79
N ARG A 74 28.05 -5.88 -2.19
CA ARG A 74 29.01 -4.79 -1.92
C ARG A 74 30.21 -5.26 -1.09
N LYS A 75 29.98 -6.11 -0.09
CA LYS A 75 31.05 -6.67 0.78
C LYS A 75 32.01 -7.60 0.04
N ASN A 76 31.57 -8.19 -1.07
CA ASN A 76 32.40 -9.06 -1.89
C ASN A 76 33.30 -8.29 -2.88
N PHE A 77 33.11 -6.97 -3.03
CA PHE A 77 33.98 -6.14 -3.86
C PHE A 77 35.08 -5.49 -3.03
N PRO A 78 36.32 -5.42 -3.55
CA PRO A 78 37.41 -4.74 -2.88
C PRO A 78 37.08 -3.25 -2.68
N LEU A 79 37.37 -2.74 -1.49
CA LEU A 79 37.20 -1.33 -1.17
C LEU A 79 38.23 -0.51 -1.94
N VAL A 80 37.77 0.58 -2.56
CA VAL A 80 38.64 1.55 -3.22
C VAL A 80 38.57 2.85 -2.43
N ASP A 81 39.75 3.40 -2.11
CA ASP A 81 39.85 4.70 -1.48
C ASP A 81 39.43 5.78 -2.49
N GLN A 82 38.33 6.47 -2.21
CA GLN A 82 37.85 7.57 -3.02
C GLN A 82 37.92 8.86 -2.20
N THR A 83 38.79 9.78 -2.62
CA THR A 83 38.94 11.08 -1.98
C THR A 83 37.81 12.00 -2.43
N LEU A 84 36.78 12.17 -1.60
CA LEU A 84 35.68 13.10 -1.83
C LEU A 84 35.88 14.33 -0.94
N SER A 85 36.08 15.51 -1.55
CA SER A 85 36.17 16.80 -0.84
C SER A 85 37.19 16.81 0.33
N GLY A 86 38.39 16.26 0.10
CA GLY A 86 39.48 16.25 1.08
C GLY A 86 39.38 15.20 2.20
N LYS A 87 38.33 14.36 2.21
CA LYS A 87 38.22 13.18 3.08
C LYS A 87 38.35 11.90 2.25
N VAL A 88 39.25 11.02 2.67
CA VAL A 88 39.39 9.68 2.08
C VAL A 88 38.20 8.85 2.57
N LEU A 89 37.24 8.60 1.68
CA LEU A 89 36.13 7.71 1.95
C LEU A 89 36.45 6.37 1.31
N GLN A 90 36.40 5.30 2.10
CA GLN A 90 36.45 3.95 1.57
C GLN A 90 35.09 3.62 0.93
N VAL A 91 35.08 3.58 -0.40
CA VAL A 91 33.88 3.41 -1.20
C VAL A 91 34.00 2.09 -1.97
N SER A 92 32.91 1.35 -2.05
CA SER A 92 32.90 0.14 -2.87
C SER A 92 32.92 0.51 -4.35
N SER A 93 33.72 -0.18 -5.17
CA SER A 93 33.78 -0.02 -6.64
C SER A 93 32.46 -0.33 -7.38
N MET A 94 31.38 -0.60 -6.65
CA MET A 94 30.07 -0.88 -7.21
C MET A 94 29.48 0.36 -7.90
N SER A 95 29.12 0.20 -9.17
CA SER A 95 28.45 1.24 -9.97
C SER A 95 27.08 1.59 -9.36
N ALA A 96 26.79 2.89 -9.27
CA ALA A 96 25.52 3.44 -8.78
C ALA A 96 24.28 2.91 -9.53
N PHE A 97 24.45 2.37 -10.74
CA PHE A 97 23.38 1.78 -11.53
C PHE A 97 22.73 0.56 -10.85
N HIS A 98 23.47 -0.16 -10.00
CA HIS A 98 22.94 -1.30 -9.25
C HIS A 98 21.96 -0.91 -8.13
N LEU A 99 21.92 0.37 -7.75
CA LEU A 99 20.92 0.89 -6.81
C LEU A 99 19.60 1.23 -7.51
N ALA A 100 19.56 1.30 -8.84
CA ALA A 100 18.34 1.67 -9.57
C ALA A 100 17.15 0.71 -9.31
N PRO A 101 17.34 -0.63 -9.26
CA PRO A 101 16.23 -1.57 -9.05
C PRO A 101 15.53 -1.41 -7.69
N GLN A 102 16.30 -1.20 -6.61
CA GLN A 102 15.71 -1.01 -5.27
C GLN A 102 14.86 0.27 -5.22
N TYR A 103 15.33 1.37 -5.82
CA TYR A 103 14.59 2.64 -5.82
C TYR A 103 13.36 2.57 -6.72
N ALA A 104 13.47 1.94 -7.89
CA ALA A 104 12.33 1.71 -8.79
C ALA A 104 11.18 0.97 -8.09
N LEU A 105 11.48 -0.11 -7.37
CA LEU A 105 10.50 -0.85 -6.58
C LEU A 105 9.89 0.00 -5.46
N LEU A 106 10.70 0.81 -4.78
CA LEU A 106 10.23 1.69 -3.71
C LEU A 106 9.24 2.75 -4.24
N GLY A 107 9.53 3.39 -5.39
CA GLY A 107 8.59 4.36 -5.96
C GLY A 107 7.31 3.73 -6.49
N LEU A 108 7.40 2.50 -7.02
CA LEU A 108 6.20 1.73 -7.38
C LEU A 108 5.34 1.45 -6.13
N ALA A 109 5.97 1.13 -5.01
CA ALA A 109 5.25 0.94 -3.75
C ALA A 109 4.53 2.22 -3.30
N GLU A 110 5.23 3.36 -3.31
CA GLU A 110 4.66 4.66 -2.94
C GLU A 110 3.51 5.08 -3.86
N ALA A 111 3.68 4.92 -5.17
CA ALA A 111 2.65 5.23 -6.17
C ALA A 111 1.39 4.37 -6.00
N LEU A 112 1.50 3.14 -5.50
CA LEU A 112 0.34 2.29 -5.22
C LEU A 112 -0.31 2.60 -3.87
N VAL A 113 0.48 2.84 -2.82
CA VAL A 113 -0.03 2.97 -1.44
C VAL A 113 -0.66 4.33 -1.17
N ILE A 114 0.00 5.44 -1.57
CA ILE A 114 -0.43 6.80 -1.23
C ILE A 114 -1.84 7.13 -1.78
N PRO A 115 -2.13 6.95 -3.09
CA PRO A 115 -3.47 7.23 -3.61
C PRO A 115 -4.51 6.26 -3.05
N SER A 116 -4.15 4.98 -2.86
CA SER A 116 -5.07 3.98 -2.32
C SER A 116 -5.49 4.28 -0.88
N CYS A 117 -4.54 4.64 -0.01
CA CYS A 117 -4.82 5.08 1.37
C CYS A 117 -5.71 6.33 1.40
N SER A 118 -5.47 7.26 0.48
CA SER A 118 -6.27 8.48 0.34
C SER A 118 -7.72 8.16 -0.05
N VAL A 119 -7.92 7.31 -1.06
CA VAL A 119 -9.26 6.87 -1.51
C VAL A 119 -9.99 6.10 -0.40
N ILE A 120 -9.30 5.22 0.31
CA ILE A 120 -9.87 4.47 1.44
C ILE A 120 -10.33 5.43 2.55
N THR A 121 -9.46 6.34 2.97
CA THR A 121 -9.79 7.33 4.02
C THR A 121 -10.98 8.20 3.59
N PHE A 122 -11.01 8.59 2.33
CA PHE A 122 -12.07 9.39 1.74
C PHE A 122 -13.42 8.63 1.63
N ARG A 123 -13.38 7.31 1.50
CA ARG A 123 -14.56 6.41 1.45
C ARG A 123 -15.09 6.08 2.84
N PHE A 124 -14.22 5.87 3.82
CA PHE A 124 -14.62 5.57 5.20
C PHE A 124 -15.02 6.81 6.00
N ALA A 125 -14.53 8.00 5.64
CA ALA A 125 -14.88 9.23 6.35
C ALA A 125 -16.29 9.74 5.96
N PRO A 126 -17.15 10.06 6.94
CA PRO A 126 -18.40 10.77 6.67
C PRO A 126 -18.13 12.14 6.06
N SER A 127 -19.10 12.63 5.27
CA SER A 127 -18.94 13.86 4.47
C SER A 127 -18.54 15.08 5.29
N GLN A 128 -18.98 15.18 6.55
CA GLN A 128 -18.69 16.30 7.44
C GLN A 128 -17.23 16.33 7.95
N ILE A 129 -16.56 15.18 8.08
CA ILE A 129 -15.20 15.10 8.69
C ILE A 129 -14.12 14.60 7.72
N ARG A 130 -14.44 14.51 6.42
CA ARG A 130 -13.49 14.03 5.42
C ARG A 130 -12.20 14.84 5.38
N GLY A 131 -12.31 16.17 5.42
CA GLY A 131 -11.13 17.04 5.43
C GLY A 131 -10.23 16.79 6.64
N ILE A 132 -10.82 16.61 7.82
CA ILE A 132 -10.10 16.30 9.06
C ILE A 132 -9.41 14.93 8.94
N SER A 133 -10.12 13.93 8.42
CA SER A 133 -9.59 12.56 8.23
C SER A 133 -8.37 12.52 7.32
N MET A 134 -8.36 13.34 6.25
CA MET A 134 -7.21 13.44 5.35
C MET A 134 -5.99 14.07 6.02
N ASN A 135 -6.19 15.07 6.89
CA ASN A 135 -5.09 15.65 7.66
C ASN A 135 -4.53 14.66 8.68
N PHE A 136 -5.39 13.87 9.33
CA PHE A 136 -4.97 12.77 10.19
C PHE A 136 -4.14 11.73 9.45
N LEU A 137 -4.50 11.39 8.20
CA LEU A 137 -3.70 10.48 7.37
C LEU A 137 -2.26 11.02 7.19
N THR A 138 -2.10 12.30 6.89
CA THR A 138 -0.78 12.94 6.79
C THR A 138 -0.04 12.93 8.13
N LEU A 139 -0.73 13.13 9.25
CA LEU A 139 -0.15 13.04 10.59
C LEU A 139 0.35 11.63 10.90
N PHE A 140 -0.41 10.59 10.53
CA PHE A 140 0.04 9.20 10.65
C PHE A 140 1.26 8.91 9.77
N ASN A 141 1.32 9.48 8.57
CA ASN A 141 2.51 9.37 7.72
C ASN A 141 3.74 10.00 8.39
N ALA A 142 3.59 11.18 9.01
CA ALA A 142 4.66 11.82 9.77
C ALA A 142 5.07 10.98 11.00
N ALA A 143 4.10 10.42 11.73
CA ALA A 143 4.38 9.50 12.83
C ALA A 143 5.15 8.26 12.37
N GLY A 144 4.85 7.73 11.17
CA GLY A 144 5.62 6.65 10.54
C GLY A 144 7.09 7.00 10.35
N CYS A 145 7.40 8.24 9.93
CA CYS A 145 8.79 8.71 9.83
C CYS A 145 9.49 8.74 11.19
N PHE A 146 8.80 9.16 12.26
CA PHE A 146 9.36 9.14 13.62
C PHE A 146 9.61 7.71 14.12
N ILE A 147 8.67 6.79 13.88
CA ILE A 147 8.85 5.37 14.19
C ILE A 147 10.05 4.80 13.44
N GLY A 148 10.24 5.18 12.18
CA GLY A 148 11.43 4.82 11.39
C GLY A 148 12.73 5.28 12.04
N ALA A 149 12.78 6.52 12.55
CA ALA A 149 13.96 7.03 13.26
C ALA A 149 14.23 6.25 14.57
N ILE A 150 13.19 6.01 15.36
CA ILE A 150 13.29 5.20 16.59
C ILE A 150 13.76 3.78 16.26
N MET A 151 13.30 3.20 15.16
CA MET A 151 13.68 1.85 14.75
C MET A 151 15.17 1.74 14.40
N VAL A 152 15.76 2.80 13.82
CA VAL A 152 17.21 2.90 13.61
C VAL A 152 17.95 2.97 14.94
N GLU A 153 17.47 3.78 15.88
CA GLU A 153 18.07 3.92 17.22
C GLU A 153 17.99 2.62 18.01
N VAL A 154 16.85 1.94 18.01
CA VAL A 154 16.66 0.62 18.63
C VAL A 154 17.59 -0.41 18.00
N ALA A 155 17.74 -0.43 16.67
CA ALA A 155 18.69 -1.31 16.00
C ALA A 155 20.14 -1.00 16.38
N PHE A 156 20.48 0.28 16.59
CA PHE A 156 21.80 0.69 17.08
C PHE A 156 22.06 0.18 18.51
N LEU A 157 21.10 0.37 19.43
CA LEU A 157 21.21 -0.10 20.81
C LEU A 157 21.24 -1.63 20.91
N ALA A 158 20.31 -2.33 20.22
CA ALA A 158 20.16 -3.78 20.29
C ALA A 158 21.38 -4.53 19.73
N SER A 159 22.17 -3.87 18.89
CA SER A 159 23.32 -4.46 18.24
C SER A 159 24.66 -3.95 18.80
N GLU A 160 24.65 -3.09 19.83
CA GLU A 160 25.86 -2.41 20.35
C GLU A 160 26.71 -1.74 19.24
N GLY A 161 26.05 -1.29 18.16
CA GLY A 161 26.71 -0.71 16.99
C GLY A 161 27.19 -1.68 15.90
N ASP A 162 26.95 -3.00 15.99
CA ASP A 162 27.37 -3.97 14.96
C ASP A 162 26.53 -3.91 13.67
N TRP A 163 25.21 -3.68 13.78
CA TRP A 163 24.32 -3.52 12.61
C TRP A 163 24.39 -2.11 11.99
N TYR A 164 24.76 -1.10 12.78
CA TYR A 164 24.86 0.29 12.34
C TYR A 164 26.04 1.04 13.01
N PRO A 165 27.30 0.72 12.68
CA PRO A 165 28.45 1.43 13.25
C PRO A 165 28.61 2.81 12.63
N GLY A 166 29.22 3.74 13.40
CA GLY A 166 29.56 5.09 12.93
C GLY A 166 30.48 5.14 11.70
N LEU A 167 31.17 4.03 11.38
CA LEU A 167 31.86 3.81 10.11
C LEU A 167 31.22 2.64 9.34
N LEU A 168 30.56 2.94 8.22
CA LEU A 168 29.88 1.97 7.33
C LEU A 168 30.78 0.82 6.80
N VAL A 169 32.09 0.91 6.96
CA VAL A 169 33.06 -0.07 6.45
C VAL A 169 33.00 -1.39 7.22
N PHE A 170 32.70 -1.35 8.52
CA PHE A 170 32.73 -2.53 9.41
C PHE A 170 31.34 -3.04 9.82
N GLY A 171 30.27 -2.37 9.37
CA GLY A 171 28.90 -2.67 9.78
C GLY A 171 28.22 -3.79 9.02
N HIS A 172 27.39 -4.56 9.71
CA HIS A 172 26.47 -5.53 9.13
C HIS A 172 25.13 -4.89 8.74
N LEU A 173 25.17 -3.88 7.86
CA LEU A 173 23.98 -3.14 7.41
C LEU A 173 22.97 -4.05 6.69
N GLU A 174 23.40 -5.16 6.10
CA GLU A 174 22.54 -6.18 5.52
C GLU A 174 21.56 -6.76 6.54
N ARG A 175 21.98 -6.95 7.80
CA ARG A 175 21.13 -7.50 8.87
C ARG A 175 19.99 -6.53 9.19
N PHE A 176 20.29 -5.23 9.20
CA PHE A 176 19.28 -4.20 9.38
C PHE A 176 18.25 -4.20 8.23
N PHE A 177 18.69 -4.32 6.97
CA PHE A 177 17.76 -4.40 5.83
C PHE A 177 16.89 -5.66 5.85
N PHE A 178 17.44 -6.82 6.21
CA PHE A 178 16.63 -8.04 6.38
C PHE A 178 15.65 -7.93 7.56
N PHE A 179 16.07 -7.31 8.66
CA PHE A 179 15.20 -7.03 9.81
C PHE A 179 14.02 -6.13 9.42
N LEU A 180 14.29 -5.00 8.74
CA LEU A 180 13.25 -4.10 8.22
C LEU A 180 12.31 -4.82 7.25
N SER A 181 12.87 -5.62 6.33
CA SER A 181 12.08 -6.39 5.36
C SER A 181 11.15 -7.40 6.06
N SER A 182 11.66 -8.12 7.07
CA SER A 182 10.84 -9.06 7.85
C SER A 182 9.71 -8.35 8.59
N MET A 183 9.97 -7.19 9.20
CA MET A 183 8.92 -6.39 9.85
C MET A 183 7.88 -5.89 8.85
N MET A 184 8.30 -5.40 7.68
CA MET A 184 7.40 -4.95 6.61
C MET A 184 6.52 -6.10 6.09
N LEU A 185 7.10 -7.30 5.95
CA LEU A 185 6.36 -8.50 5.53
C LEU A 185 5.31 -8.88 6.58
N LEU A 186 5.67 -8.89 7.86
CA LEU A 186 4.73 -9.18 8.96
C LEU A 186 3.59 -8.15 9.00
N ASN A 187 3.89 -6.86 8.82
CA ASN A 187 2.88 -5.82 8.71
C ASN A 187 1.92 -6.07 7.53
N THR A 188 2.47 -6.43 6.36
CA THR A 188 1.68 -6.75 5.16
C THR A 188 0.78 -7.96 5.37
N LEU A 189 1.28 -9.03 6.02
CA LEU A 189 0.49 -10.21 6.35
C LEU A 189 -0.62 -9.90 7.36
N GLY A 190 -0.32 -9.08 8.37
CA GLY A 190 -1.30 -8.59 9.34
C GLY A 190 -2.42 -7.81 8.65
N PHE A 191 -2.05 -6.83 7.82
CA PHE A 191 -2.99 -6.03 7.04
C PHE A 191 -3.84 -6.90 6.10
N TRP A 192 -3.24 -7.86 5.40
CA TRP A 192 -3.97 -8.78 4.52
C TRP A 192 -5.01 -9.62 5.30
N ARG A 193 -4.66 -10.13 6.49
CA ARG A 193 -5.63 -10.85 7.34
C ARG A 193 -6.81 -9.95 7.74
N ILE A 194 -6.54 -8.70 8.11
CA ILE A 194 -7.58 -7.72 8.48
C ILE A 194 -8.47 -7.42 7.27
N CYS A 195 -7.89 -7.15 6.10
CA CYS A 195 -8.65 -6.88 4.88
C CYS A 195 -9.58 -8.03 4.50
N ARG A 196 -9.12 -9.28 4.58
CA ARG A 196 -10.00 -10.44 4.31
C ARG A 196 -11.19 -10.46 5.26
N ARG A 197 -10.93 -10.28 6.56
CA ARG A 197 -11.98 -10.26 7.57
C ARG A 197 -13.00 -9.14 7.36
N TYR A 198 -12.55 -7.97 6.92
CA TYR A 198 -13.44 -6.84 6.59
C TYR A 198 -14.29 -7.11 5.35
N VAL A 199 -13.73 -7.71 4.30
CA VAL A 199 -14.47 -8.07 3.09
C VAL A 199 -15.52 -9.14 3.39
N ASP A 200 -15.19 -10.12 4.23
CA ASP A 200 -16.14 -11.16 4.64
C ASP A 200 -17.31 -10.54 5.44
N LEU A 201 -17.02 -9.63 6.39
CA LEU A 201 -18.05 -8.96 7.19
C LEU A 201 -18.98 -8.07 6.35
N ASP A 202 -18.44 -7.38 5.35
CA ASP A 202 -19.22 -6.52 4.45
C ASP A 202 -20.20 -7.35 3.59
N ARG A 203 -19.75 -8.51 3.09
CA ARG A 203 -20.58 -9.45 2.32
C ARG A 203 -21.70 -10.03 3.17
N ASP A 204 -21.41 -10.40 4.42
CA ASP A 204 -22.42 -10.91 5.36
C ASP A 204 -23.48 -9.84 5.66
N THR A 205 -23.05 -8.58 5.79
CA THR A 205 -23.93 -7.43 6.05
C THR A 205 -24.82 -7.10 4.84
N GLU A 206 -24.26 -7.10 3.62
CA GLU A 206 -25.04 -6.92 2.38
C GLU A 206 -26.07 -8.04 2.19
N GLN A 207 -25.69 -9.29 2.46
CA GLN A 207 -26.62 -10.42 2.36
C GLN A 207 -27.74 -10.34 3.39
N ALA A 208 -27.44 -9.98 4.63
CA ALA A 208 -28.45 -9.79 5.68
C ALA A 208 -29.41 -8.64 5.35
N SER A 209 -28.89 -7.51 4.86
CA SER A 209 -29.71 -6.37 4.43
C SER A 209 -30.60 -6.71 3.24
N ARG A 210 -30.07 -7.41 2.24
CA ARG A 210 -30.84 -7.83 1.06
C ARG A 210 -31.90 -8.86 1.42
N GLY A 211 -31.61 -9.77 2.35
CA GLY A 211 -32.59 -10.72 2.91
C GLY A 211 -33.73 -9.99 3.60
N GLY A 212 -33.43 -9.07 4.52
CA GLY A 212 -34.45 -8.27 5.22
C GLY A 212 -35.31 -7.41 4.29
N LEU A 213 -34.69 -6.75 3.30
CA LEU A 213 -35.42 -5.97 2.28
C LEU A 213 -36.35 -6.84 1.44
N LEU A 214 -35.91 -8.05 1.07
CA LEU A 214 -36.71 -8.99 0.28
C LEU A 214 -37.89 -9.52 1.09
N GLU A 215 -37.68 -9.81 2.37
CA GLU A 215 -38.72 -10.28 3.29
C GLU A 215 -39.77 -9.20 3.57
N GLU A 216 -39.35 -7.94 3.74
CA GLU A 216 -40.25 -6.79 3.83
C GLU A 216 -41.09 -6.62 2.55
N LYS A 217 -40.47 -6.74 1.37
CA LYS A 217 -41.17 -6.69 0.07
C LYS A 217 -42.20 -7.81 -0.08
N LEU A 218 -41.87 -9.03 0.37
CA LEU A 218 -42.77 -10.19 0.33
C LEU A 218 -43.98 -10.00 1.26
N LEU A 219 -43.76 -9.52 2.49
CA LEU A 219 -44.86 -9.24 3.43
C LEU A 219 -45.81 -8.14 2.93
N LEU A 220 -45.27 -7.10 2.29
CA LEU A 220 -46.07 -6.07 1.62
C LEU A 220 -46.93 -6.66 0.51
N HIS A 221 -46.37 -7.58 -0.28
CA HIS A 221 -47.10 -8.24 -1.35
C HIS A 221 -48.20 -9.17 -0.82
N GLU A 222 -47.93 -9.95 0.23
CA GLU A 222 -48.92 -10.81 0.87
C GLU A 222 -50.10 -10.00 1.48
N ARG A 223 -49.82 -8.86 2.13
CA ARG A 223 -50.87 -7.96 2.62
C ARG A 223 -51.71 -7.39 1.47
N SER A 224 -51.09 -7.05 0.34
CA SER A 224 -51.81 -6.55 -0.82
C SER A 224 -52.75 -7.60 -1.41
N LEU A 225 -52.33 -8.86 -1.47
CA LEU A 225 -53.16 -9.98 -1.94
C LEU A 225 -54.37 -10.20 -1.03
N LYS A 226 -54.17 -10.25 0.29
CA LYS A 226 -55.27 -10.37 1.27
C LYS A 226 -56.27 -9.22 1.17
N PHE A 227 -55.80 -8.01 0.89
CA PHE A 227 -56.68 -6.85 0.66
C PHE A 227 -57.55 -7.04 -0.58
N TYR A 228 -56.98 -7.50 -1.70
CA TYR A 228 -57.75 -7.78 -2.92
C TYR A 228 -58.76 -8.91 -2.72
N GLU A 229 -58.40 -9.99 -2.05
CA GLU A 229 -59.33 -11.08 -1.71
C GLU A 229 -60.50 -10.56 -0.87
N SER A 230 -60.24 -9.71 0.14
CA SER A 230 -61.30 -9.13 0.96
C SER A 230 -62.28 -8.23 0.19
N ILE A 231 -61.80 -7.50 -0.82
CA ILE A 231 -62.66 -6.69 -1.69
C ILE A 231 -63.51 -7.59 -2.60
N PHE A 232 -62.91 -8.66 -3.13
CA PHE A 232 -63.61 -9.60 -3.98
C PHE A 232 -64.73 -10.33 -3.22
N GLU A 233 -64.46 -10.79 -1.99
CA GLU A 233 -65.46 -11.37 -1.09
C GLU A 233 -66.58 -10.38 -0.74
N TRP A 234 -66.24 -9.12 -0.44
CA TRP A 234 -67.24 -8.07 -0.19
C TRP A 234 -68.12 -7.81 -1.42
N SER A 235 -67.56 -7.85 -2.63
CA SER A 235 -68.33 -7.72 -3.89
C SER A 235 -69.30 -8.89 -4.10
N SER A 236 -68.92 -10.10 -3.70
CA SER A 236 -69.75 -11.30 -3.82
C SER A 236 -70.93 -11.31 -2.84
N HIS A 237 -70.79 -10.64 -1.70
CA HIS A 237 -71.85 -10.43 -0.72
C HIS A 237 -72.87 -9.35 -1.12
N PHE A 238 -72.51 -8.44 -2.03
CA PHE A 238 -73.39 -7.38 -2.53
C PHE A 238 -74.21 -7.76 -3.77
N SER A 239 -74.26 -9.04 -4.14
CA SER A 239 -75.23 -9.54 -5.12
C SER A 239 -76.44 -10.20 -4.44
N PRO A 240 -77.49 -9.43 -4.13
CA PRO A 240 -78.85 -9.96 -4.14
C PRO A 240 -79.68 -9.31 -5.25
N MET A 241 -80.27 -10.19 -6.08
CA MET A 241 -81.51 -10.07 -6.85
C MET A 241 -81.86 -8.74 -7.54
N GLU A 242 -82.00 -8.78 -8.86
CA GLU A 242 -83.32 -8.62 -9.50
C GLU A 242 -83.26 -9.02 -10.99
N THR A 243 -83.67 -10.25 -11.27
CA THR A 243 -84.27 -10.66 -12.54
C THR A 243 -85.56 -11.40 -12.21
N SER A 244 -86.71 -10.75 -12.41
CA SER A 244 -87.94 -11.43 -12.82
C SER A 244 -89.04 -10.43 -13.18
N VAL A 245 -89.61 -10.66 -14.38
CA VAL A 245 -90.82 -10.12 -15.02
C VAL A 245 -90.63 -8.87 -15.89
#